data_AF-A0AAV5DLV3-F1
#
_entry.id   AF-A0AAV5DLV3-F1
#
_cell.length_a   1.000
_cell.length_b   1.000
_cell.length_c   1.000
_cell.angle_alpha   90.00
_cell.angle_beta   90.00
_cell.angle_gamma   90.00
#
_symmetry.space_group_name_H-M   'P 1'
#
loop_
_entity.id
_entity.type
_entity.pdbx_description
1 polymer ?
#
loop_
_entity_poly.entity_id
_entity_poly.type
_entity_poly.pdbx_seq_one_letter_code
_entity_poly.pdbx_strand_id
1 'polypeptide(L)'
;MGKPEEKVEIRMEERGGNRIVAREKMAEVVGDLRSRPSAGGATSARGRRQLPCRLPRLWMRPKRTEGSCHEATYVAPMRFAGVPPFHARVSTMPGLTIGDTVPNLELDSTHGRIRIHDFVGDSYVILFSHPADFTPVCTTEMASMAQYAAEFEKRGVKLLGISCDDAASHKEWIKDIEAYKPGTKLTYPILADPDRDAIKQLNMVDPDEKDAKGVNLPSRTLHIVGPDKVVKLSFLYPACTGRNMDEVLRAVDSLLVAAKHKVATPANWKPGECVVISPGVSDEEAKKMFPQGFQTADLPSKKGYLRFTKV
;
A
#
# COMPACT_ATOMS: atom_id res chain seq x y z
N MET A 1 45.41 -31.95 48.16
CA MET A 1 44.86 -30.60 48.41
C MET A 1 44.02 -30.23 47.19
N GLY A 2 42.72 -30.52 47.25
CA GLY A 2 41.75 -30.16 46.22
C GLY A 2 41.23 -28.74 46.45
N LYS A 3 40.97 -28.00 45.37
CA LYS A 3 40.17 -26.77 45.40
C LYS A 3 38.72 -27.13 45.08
N PRO A 4 37.71 -26.51 45.73
CA PRO A 4 36.33 -26.94 45.58
C PRO A 4 35.69 -26.33 44.32
N GLU A 5 34.89 -27.15 43.64
CA GLU A 5 33.97 -26.74 42.57
C GLU A 5 32.73 -26.06 43.19
N GLU A 6 32.41 -24.86 42.72
CA GLU A 6 31.22 -24.12 43.11
C GLU A 6 30.03 -24.55 42.24
N LYS A 7 29.11 -25.33 42.83
CA LYS A 7 27.83 -25.70 42.22
C LYS A 7 26.88 -24.50 42.25
N VAL A 8 26.49 -24.00 41.07
CA VAL A 8 25.35 -23.08 40.93
C VAL A 8 24.09 -23.91 40.70
N GLU A 9 23.25 -23.97 41.73
CA GLU A 9 21.95 -24.63 41.73
C GLU A 9 20.88 -23.65 41.22
N ILE A 10 20.37 -23.86 40.00
CA ILE A 10 19.28 -23.06 39.43
C ILE A 10 17.94 -23.70 39.86
N ARG A 11 17.28 -23.08 40.83
CA ARG A 11 15.89 -23.39 41.19
C ARG A 11 14.94 -22.82 40.13
N MET A 12 14.15 -23.70 39.52
CA MET A 12 12.96 -23.32 38.76
C MET A 12 11.82 -23.03 39.74
N GLU A 13 11.21 -21.85 39.63
CA GLU A 13 9.96 -21.53 40.32
C GLU A 13 8.87 -21.33 39.27
N GLU A 14 7.97 -22.31 39.14
CA GLU A 14 6.73 -22.19 38.38
C GLU A 14 5.72 -21.37 39.19
N ARG A 15 5.17 -20.31 38.60
CA ARG A 15 3.87 -19.74 39.02
C ARG A 15 3.04 -19.38 37.80
N GLY A 16 1.96 -20.13 37.62
CA GLY A 16 0.92 -19.84 36.64
C GLY A 16 -0.03 -18.72 37.09
N GLY A 17 -0.85 -18.24 36.15
CA GLY A 17 -2.16 -17.64 36.46
C GLY A 17 -2.39 -16.18 36.05
N ASN A 18 -2.78 -16.00 34.79
CA ASN A 18 -3.95 -15.25 34.29
C ASN A 18 -4.18 -13.73 34.57
N ARG A 19 -4.57 -13.05 33.48
CA ARG A 19 -5.42 -11.84 33.30
C ARG A 19 -4.83 -10.41 33.36
N ILE A 20 -4.88 -9.79 32.17
CA ILE A 20 -5.49 -8.49 31.83
C ILE A 20 -5.14 -7.31 32.74
N VAL A 21 -4.25 -6.41 32.29
CA VAL A 21 -4.47 -4.94 32.13
C VAL A 21 -3.37 -4.38 31.23
N ALA A 22 -3.70 -3.82 30.07
CA ALA A 22 -2.80 -2.92 29.33
C ALA A 22 -3.63 -1.82 28.65
N ARG A 23 -3.80 -0.70 29.35
CA ARG A 23 -4.16 0.60 28.79
C ARG A 23 -3.36 1.66 29.54
N GLU A 24 -3.00 2.69 28.79
CA GLU A 24 -2.40 3.96 29.19
C GLU A 24 -0.89 3.98 29.43
N LYS A 25 -0.16 4.57 28.46
CA LYS A 25 0.77 5.68 28.68
C LYS A 25 1.21 6.27 27.33
N MET A 26 0.65 7.42 26.96
CA MET A 26 1.31 8.46 26.14
C MET A 26 0.43 9.72 26.16
N ALA A 27 0.71 10.62 27.10
CA ALA A 27 0.38 12.04 27.02
C ALA A 27 1.09 12.76 28.17
N GLU A 28 2.26 13.32 27.89
CA GLU A 28 2.88 14.35 28.73
C GLU A 28 3.46 15.39 27.78
N VAL A 29 3.51 16.64 28.25
CA VAL A 29 3.90 17.87 27.54
C VAL A 29 2.75 18.63 26.85
N VAL A 30 1.86 19.25 27.64
CA VAL A 30 1.58 20.70 27.53
C VAL A 30 1.30 21.22 28.94
N GLY A 31 2.21 22.07 29.44
CA GLY A 31 2.13 22.71 30.74
C GLY A 31 1.09 23.84 30.77
N ASP A 32 0.36 23.85 31.87
CA ASP A 32 -0.73 24.73 32.27
C ASP A 32 -0.20 26.09 32.78
N LEU A 33 -0.81 27.19 32.33
CA LEU A 33 -0.66 28.53 32.93
C LEU A 33 -1.96 29.32 32.80
N ARG A 34 -2.74 29.38 33.89
CA ARG A 34 -3.74 30.42 34.15
C ARG A 34 -3.80 30.80 35.64
N SER A 35 -3.59 32.09 35.93
CA SER A 35 -4.25 32.95 36.96
C SER A 35 -3.27 34.10 37.34
N ARG A 36 -3.56 35.40 37.52
CA ARG A 36 -4.70 36.35 37.66
C ARG A 36 -4.04 37.79 37.77
N PRO A 37 -4.68 38.93 38.16
CA PRO A 37 -5.54 39.82 37.36
C PRO A 37 -5.20 41.37 37.42
N SER A 38 -5.96 42.13 36.61
CA SER A 38 -6.54 43.49 36.74
C SER A 38 -5.72 44.81 36.70
N ALA A 39 -6.18 45.70 35.79
CA ALA A 39 -6.49 47.16 35.89
C ALA A 39 -6.01 47.87 34.61
N GLY A 40 -6.72 48.74 33.88
CA GLY A 40 -8.03 49.38 33.92
C GLY A 40 -8.05 50.42 32.79
N GLY A 41 -9.21 50.83 32.27
CA GLY A 41 -9.33 51.99 31.36
C GLY A 41 -10.31 51.84 30.20
N ALA A 42 -11.44 52.53 30.29
CA ALA A 42 -12.57 52.61 29.34
C ALA A 42 -12.17 53.17 27.96
N THR A 43 -12.84 52.86 26.85
CA THR A 43 -14.15 53.46 26.52
C THR A 43 -14.77 52.91 25.21
N SER A 44 -16.10 52.86 25.24
CA SER A 44 -17.08 53.00 24.16
C SER A 44 -17.38 51.82 23.22
N ALA A 45 -18.68 51.60 23.12
CA ALA A 45 -19.37 50.48 22.54
C ALA A 45 -19.90 50.76 21.13
N ARG A 46 -20.04 49.69 20.33
CA ARG A 46 -21.07 49.38 19.31
C ARG A 46 -20.62 48.01 18.75
N GLY A 47 -21.28 46.87 18.96
CA GLY A 47 -22.71 46.60 19.01
C GLY A 47 -23.12 45.85 17.75
N ARG A 48 -22.87 44.53 17.68
CA ARG A 48 -23.69 43.57 16.91
C ARG A 48 -23.51 42.15 17.43
N ARG A 49 -24.63 41.58 17.84
CA ARG A 49 -24.80 40.27 18.48
C ARG A 49 -24.73 39.15 17.43
N GLN A 50 -24.00 38.08 17.73
CA GLN A 50 -24.23 36.74 17.19
C GLN A 50 -25.02 35.93 18.22
N LEU A 51 -25.98 35.14 17.76
CA LEU A 51 -26.62 34.01 18.46
C LEU A 51 -27.19 33.02 17.40
N PRO A 52 -27.46 31.75 17.73
CA PRO A 52 -26.75 30.62 17.11
C PRO A 52 -27.65 29.53 16.49
N CYS A 53 -26.97 28.52 15.93
CA CYS A 53 -27.32 27.09 15.72
C CYS A 53 -28.78 26.62 15.85
N ARG A 54 -29.27 25.89 14.84
CA ARG A 54 -29.94 24.57 14.98
C ARG A 54 -30.24 23.90 13.62
N LEU A 55 -29.97 22.58 13.56
CA LEU A 55 -30.41 21.62 12.53
C LEU A 55 -31.95 21.47 12.49
N PRO A 56 -32.52 20.93 11.40
CA PRO A 56 -33.10 19.58 11.52
C PRO A 56 -32.96 18.66 10.29
N ARG A 57 -33.03 17.35 10.56
CA ARG A 57 -33.32 16.26 9.62
C ARG A 57 -34.72 16.42 9.00
N LEU A 58 -34.91 16.06 7.73
CA LEU A 58 -36.07 15.24 7.32
C LEU A 58 -35.90 14.61 5.93
N TRP A 59 -36.29 13.34 5.85
CA TRP A 59 -36.49 12.55 4.65
C TRP A 59 -37.70 13.05 3.83
N MET A 60 -37.61 13.05 2.49
CA MET A 60 -38.78 12.92 1.61
C MET A 60 -38.45 12.13 0.34
N ARG A 61 -39.35 11.19 0.01
CA ARG A 61 -39.39 10.35 -1.20
C ARG A 61 -39.83 11.16 -2.43
N PRO A 62 -39.39 10.82 -3.66
CA PRO A 62 -39.99 11.38 -4.86
C PRO A 62 -41.24 10.57 -5.31
N LYS A 63 -42.30 11.29 -5.67
CA LYS A 63 -43.48 10.77 -6.38
C LYS A 63 -43.25 10.81 -7.89
N ARG A 64 -43.68 9.75 -8.55
CA ARG A 64 -43.76 9.54 -9.99
C ARG A 64 -45.11 10.09 -10.49
N THR A 65 -45.13 10.81 -11.62
CA THR A 65 -46.33 11.00 -12.43
C THR A 65 -45.97 10.95 -13.91
N GLU A 66 -46.83 10.24 -14.64
CA GLU A 66 -46.73 9.83 -16.04
C GLU A 66 -47.37 10.85 -17.00
N GLY A 67 -46.90 10.83 -18.25
CA GLY A 67 -47.78 10.85 -19.45
C GLY A 67 -48.15 12.19 -20.07
N SER A 68 -47.72 12.44 -21.31
CA SER A 68 -48.55 12.19 -22.51
C SER A 68 -47.87 12.71 -23.80
N CYS A 69 -48.27 12.12 -24.92
CA CYS A 69 -47.66 12.18 -26.26
C CYS A 69 -48.41 13.12 -27.24
N HIS A 70 -47.79 13.28 -28.41
CA HIS A 70 -48.22 13.90 -29.69
C HIS A 70 -47.69 15.33 -29.88
N GLU A 71 -47.12 15.74 -31.02
CA GLU A 71 -47.19 15.23 -32.39
C GLU A 71 -45.96 15.71 -33.21
N ALA A 72 -45.67 15.00 -34.29
CA ALA A 72 -44.49 15.15 -35.14
C ALA A 72 -44.63 16.27 -36.18
N THR A 73 -43.52 16.94 -36.52
CA THR A 73 -43.34 17.58 -37.82
C THR A 73 -41.99 17.18 -38.41
N TYR A 74 -42.05 16.66 -39.63
CA TYR A 74 -40.96 16.10 -40.42
C TYR A 74 -40.45 17.21 -41.36
N VAL A 75 -39.14 17.49 -41.34
CA VAL A 75 -38.48 18.37 -42.33
C VAL A 75 -37.24 17.67 -42.89
N ALA A 76 -37.06 17.80 -44.20
CA ALA A 76 -36.24 17.00 -45.12
C ALA A 76 -34.70 17.09 -44.92
N PRO A 77 -33.89 16.23 -45.58
CA PRO A 77 -32.50 15.97 -45.21
C PRO A 77 -31.54 17.00 -45.78
N MET A 78 -30.60 17.48 -44.96
CA MET A 78 -29.48 18.32 -45.40
C MET A 78 -28.18 17.51 -45.45
N ARG A 79 -27.41 17.81 -46.50
CA ARG A 79 -26.29 17.06 -47.09
C ARG A 79 -25.12 16.79 -46.14
N PHE A 80 -24.42 15.69 -46.44
CA PHE A 80 -23.12 15.28 -45.90
C PHE A 80 -22.15 16.46 -45.73
N ALA A 81 -21.74 16.71 -44.48
CA ALA A 81 -20.55 17.46 -44.14
C ALA A 81 -19.55 16.50 -43.47
N GLY A 82 -18.29 16.62 -43.86
CA GLY A 82 -17.24 15.62 -43.74
C GLY A 82 -17.03 15.00 -42.35
N VAL A 83 -16.65 13.73 -42.38
CA VAL A 83 -16.05 13.03 -41.23
C VAL A 83 -14.80 13.82 -40.82
N PRO A 84 -14.71 14.34 -39.58
CA PRO A 84 -13.47 14.97 -39.12
C PRO A 84 -12.33 13.94 -39.16
N PRO A 85 -11.08 14.37 -39.39
CA PRO A 85 -9.97 13.44 -39.41
C PRO A 85 -9.95 12.69 -38.08
N PHE A 86 -9.82 11.36 -38.18
CA PHE A 86 -9.54 10.49 -37.05
C PHE A 86 -8.42 11.15 -36.25
N HIS A 87 -8.77 11.81 -35.15
CA HIS A 87 -7.79 12.13 -34.14
C HIS A 87 -7.25 10.76 -33.75
N ALA A 88 -5.97 10.52 -34.07
CA ALA A 88 -5.25 9.39 -33.54
C ALA A 88 -5.58 9.39 -32.05
N ARG A 89 -6.33 8.37 -31.60
CA ARG A 89 -6.46 8.12 -30.18
C ARG A 89 -5.01 8.04 -29.71
N VAL A 90 -4.60 8.99 -28.89
CA VAL A 90 -3.48 8.76 -27.99
C VAL A 90 -3.78 7.40 -27.39
N SER A 91 -2.97 6.41 -27.75
CA SER A 91 -3.06 5.08 -27.17
C SER A 91 -2.75 5.30 -25.70
N THR A 92 -3.78 5.60 -24.91
CA THR A 92 -3.73 5.49 -23.47
C THR A 92 -3.46 4.02 -23.26
N MET A 93 -2.18 3.65 -23.11
CA MET A 93 -1.86 2.31 -22.68
C MET A 93 -2.70 2.08 -21.43
N PRO A 94 -3.59 1.08 -21.40
CA PRO A 94 -4.32 0.77 -20.19
C PRO A 94 -3.26 0.56 -19.11
N GLY A 95 -3.33 1.37 -18.04
CA GLY A 95 -2.33 1.35 -16.99
C GLY A 95 -2.17 -0.08 -16.46
N LEU A 96 -0.94 -0.45 -16.12
CA LEU A 96 -0.59 -1.79 -15.63
C LEU A 96 -1.55 -2.25 -14.50
N THR A 97 -2.17 -3.42 -14.68
CA THR A 97 -3.13 -4.02 -13.74
C THR A 97 -2.66 -5.39 -13.24
N ILE A 98 -3.39 -5.97 -12.29
CA ILE A 98 -3.13 -7.34 -11.81
C ILE A 98 -3.33 -8.33 -12.96
N GLY A 99 -2.34 -9.20 -13.19
CA GLY A 99 -2.34 -10.16 -14.29
C GLY A 99 -1.54 -9.72 -15.51
N ASP A 100 -1.20 -8.43 -15.61
CA ASP A 100 -0.36 -7.94 -16.70
C ASP A 100 1.11 -8.28 -16.48
N THR A 101 1.82 -8.54 -17.58
CA THR A 101 3.28 -8.71 -17.57
C THR A 101 3.94 -7.34 -17.48
N VAL A 102 4.87 -7.16 -16.54
CA VAL A 102 5.62 -5.90 -16.44
C VAL A 102 6.46 -5.67 -17.70
N PRO A 103 6.60 -4.42 -18.19
CA PRO A 103 7.43 -4.14 -19.36
C PRO A 103 8.90 -4.50 -19.09
N ASN A 104 9.58 -5.09 -20.08
CA ASN A 104 10.97 -5.52 -19.95
C ASN A 104 11.97 -4.38 -20.25
N LEU A 105 11.91 -3.34 -19.42
CA LEU A 105 12.71 -2.13 -19.58
C LEU A 105 14.15 -2.37 -19.13
N GLU A 106 15.07 -1.59 -19.69
CA GLU A 106 16.48 -1.58 -19.34
C GLU A 106 16.92 -0.17 -18.98
N LEU A 107 17.33 0.02 -17.72
CA LEU A 107 17.54 1.34 -17.11
C LEU A 107 18.87 1.35 -16.34
N ASP A 108 19.47 2.53 -16.23
CA ASP A 108 20.59 2.74 -15.32
C ASP A 108 20.11 2.72 -13.87
N SER A 109 20.99 2.35 -12.94
CA SER A 109 20.66 2.26 -11.53
C SER A 109 21.88 2.53 -10.64
N THR A 110 21.64 2.60 -9.34
CA THR A 110 22.71 2.66 -8.34
C THR A 110 23.69 1.47 -8.40
N HIS A 111 23.25 0.33 -8.95
CA HIS A 111 24.03 -0.91 -9.08
C HIS A 111 24.45 -1.22 -10.53
N GLY A 112 24.44 -0.22 -11.41
CA GLY A 112 24.72 -0.39 -12.84
C GLY A 112 23.45 -0.64 -13.66
N ARG A 113 23.60 -1.02 -14.92
CA ARG A 113 22.47 -1.17 -15.84
C ARG A 113 21.69 -2.45 -15.54
N ILE A 114 20.37 -2.32 -15.40
CA ILE A 114 19.47 -3.42 -15.03
C ILE A 114 18.37 -3.56 -16.07
N ARG A 115 18.14 -4.79 -16.54
CA ARG A 115 16.94 -5.19 -17.27
C ARG A 115 15.94 -5.80 -16.28
N ILE A 116 14.69 -5.31 -16.29
CA ILE A 116 13.68 -5.67 -15.26
C ILE A 116 13.44 -7.18 -15.22
N HIS A 117 13.25 -7.85 -16.36
CA HIS A 117 12.97 -9.29 -16.35
C HIS A 117 14.16 -10.11 -15.85
N ASP A 118 15.38 -9.72 -16.20
CA ASP A 118 16.59 -10.39 -15.75
C ASP A 118 16.76 -10.24 -14.22
N PHE A 119 16.47 -9.05 -13.69
CA PHE A 119 16.49 -8.79 -12.26
C PHE A 119 15.46 -9.62 -11.50
N VAL A 120 14.24 -9.73 -12.03
CA VAL A 120 13.19 -10.59 -11.46
C VAL A 120 13.69 -12.03 -11.42
N GLY A 121 14.16 -12.56 -12.56
CA GLY A 121 14.60 -13.96 -12.64
C GLY A 121 13.52 -14.91 -12.12
N ASP A 122 13.89 -15.82 -11.23
CA ASP A 122 12.97 -16.78 -10.61
C ASP A 122 12.47 -16.34 -9.20
N SER A 123 12.61 -15.06 -8.86
CA SER A 123 12.22 -14.51 -7.56
C SER A 123 10.99 -13.61 -7.67
N TYR A 124 10.32 -13.38 -6.55
CA TYR A 124 9.38 -12.26 -6.46
C TYR A 124 10.15 -10.94 -6.36
N VAL A 125 9.58 -9.86 -6.91
CA VAL A 125 10.15 -8.51 -6.82
C VAL A 125 9.09 -7.53 -6.36
N ILE A 126 9.45 -6.69 -5.39
CA ILE A 126 8.72 -5.48 -5.06
C ILE A 126 9.35 -4.35 -5.86
N LEU A 127 8.66 -3.92 -6.92
CA LEU A 127 9.02 -2.77 -7.74
C LEU A 127 8.24 -1.56 -7.24
N PHE A 128 8.92 -0.52 -6.77
CA PHE A 128 8.25 0.61 -6.12
C PHE A 128 8.85 1.95 -6.48
N SER A 129 7.99 2.95 -6.63
CA SER A 129 8.39 4.33 -6.97
C SER A 129 8.42 5.24 -5.75
N HIS A 130 9.14 6.36 -5.88
CA HIS A 130 9.04 7.53 -5.02
C HIS A 130 9.08 8.82 -5.86
N PRO A 131 8.41 9.90 -5.42
CA PRO A 131 8.31 11.14 -6.21
C PRO A 131 9.66 11.79 -6.58
N ALA A 132 10.58 11.94 -5.63
CA ALA A 132 11.87 12.57 -5.85
C ALA A 132 12.84 12.27 -4.70
N ASP A 133 14.13 12.23 -5.01
CA ASP A 133 15.22 12.25 -4.04
C ASP A 133 15.20 13.54 -3.19
N PHE A 134 15.88 13.51 -2.04
CA PHE A 134 15.98 14.65 -1.11
C PHE A 134 14.63 15.21 -0.60
N THR A 135 13.59 14.36 -0.54
CA THR A 135 12.27 14.72 -0.01
C THR A 135 11.95 13.96 1.29
N PRO A 136 11.26 14.60 2.26
CA PRO A 136 11.21 14.11 3.64
C PRO A 136 10.52 12.75 3.78
N VAL A 137 9.32 12.59 3.22
CA VAL A 137 8.58 11.33 3.33
C VAL A 137 9.32 10.20 2.61
N CYS A 138 9.89 10.47 1.43
CA CYS A 138 10.66 9.47 0.69
C CYS A 138 11.86 8.98 1.51
N THR A 139 12.58 9.88 2.20
CA THR A 139 13.71 9.48 3.06
C THR A 139 13.26 8.51 4.17
N THR A 140 12.11 8.79 4.81
CA THR A 140 11.57 7.89 5.85
C THR A 140 11.16 6.52 5.29
N GLU A 141 10.60 6.48 4.07
CA GLU A 141 10.15 5.25 3.43
C GLU A 141 11.32 4.40 2.94
N MET A 142 12.33 5.00 2.31
CA MET A 142 13.51 4.29 1.82
C MET A 142 14.31 3.67 2.98
N ALA A 143 14.44 4.42 4.08
CA ALA A 143 15.03 3.90 5.32
C ALA A 143 14.24 2.72 5.87
N SER A 144 12.91 2.83 5.96
CA SER A 144 12.04 1.75 6.42
C SER A 144 12.17 0.51 5.52
N MET A 145 12.18 0.70 4.19
CA MET A 145 12.33 -0.38 3.23
C MET A 145 13.66 -1.11 3.38
N ALA A 146 14.74 -0.37 3.65
CA ALA A 146 16.06 -0.93 3.91
C ALA A 146 16.11 -1.74 5.22
N GLN A 147 15.36 -1.33 6.26
CA GLN A 147 15.24 -2.14 7.48
C GLN A 147 14.47 -3.45 7.25
N TYR A 148 13.45 -3.43 6.38
CA TYR A 148 12.68 -4.62 6.02
C TYR A 148 13.34 -5.49 4.94
N ALA A 149 14.42 -5.03 4.31
CA ALA A 149 15.08 -5.75 3.22
C ALA A 149 15.43 -7.19 3.60
N ALA A 150 15.96 -7.41 4.81
CA ALA A 150 16.27 -8.75 5.30
C ALA A 150 15.02 -9.64 5.50
N GLU A 151 13.87 -9.06 5.87
CA GLU A 151 12.60 -9.81 6.01
C GLU A 151 12.03 -10.23 4.65
N PHE A 152 12.19 -9.39 3.63
CA PHE A 152 11.84 -9.74 2.25
C PHE A 152 12.80 -10.79 1.67
N GLU A 153 14.10 -10.66 1.93
CA GLU A 153 15.11 -11.62 1.47
C GLU A 153 14.88 -13.02 2.06
N LYS A 154 14.52 -13.13 3.34
CA LYS A 154 14.13 -14.42 3.98
C LYS A 154 12.98 -15.12 3.25
N ARG A 155 12.16 -14.38 2.52
CA ARG A 155 11.01 -14.87 1.75
C ARG A 155 11.33 -15.07 0.26
N GLY A 156 12.59 -14.84 -0.15
CA GLY A 156 13.01 -14.89 -1.55
C GLY A 156 12.46 -13.73 -2.38
N VAL A 157 12.18 -12.58 -1.76
CA VAL A 157 11.66 -11.38 -2.42
C VAL A 157 12.75 -10.33 -2.54
N LYS A 158 12.98 -9.83 -3.75
CA LYS A 158 13.93 -8.74 -4.03
C LYS A 158 13.21 -7.39 -4.02
N LEU A 159 13.96 -6.33 -3.72
CA LEU A 159 13.47 -4.95 -3.77
C LEU A 159 14.08 -4.24 -4.99
N LEU A 160 13.29 -3.41 -5.67
CA LEU A 160 13.70 -2.59 -6.80
C LEU A 160 13.01 -1.22 -6.72
N GLY A 161 13.77 -0.18 -6.39
CA GLY A 161 13.27 1.19 -6.36
C GLY A 161 13.33 1.84 -7.74
N ILE A 162 12.53 2.89 -7.98
CA ILE A 162 12.61 3.74 -9.17
C ILE A 162 12.16 5.17 -8.87
N SER A 163 12.87 6.18 -9.39
CA SER A 163 12.35 7.55 -9.50
C SER A 163 12.83 8.23 -10.79
N CYS A 164 12.40 9.48 -10.99
CA CYS A 164 12.79 10.28 -12.14
C CYS A 164 14.11 11.05 -11.95
N ASP A 165 14.84 10.81 -10.84
CA ASP A 165 16.17 11.39 -10.62
C ASP A 165 17.25 10.51 -11.28
N ASP A 166 18.46 11.05 -11.41
CA ASP A 166 19.57 10.30 -12.00
C ASP A 166 20.28 9.39 -10.98
N ALA A 167 21.07 8.43 -11.47
CA ALA A 167 21.76 7.47 -10.62
C ALA A 167 22.85 8.11 -9.73
N ALA A 168 23.35 9.30 -10.06
CA ALA A 168 24.30 10.02 -9.22
C ALA A 168 23.59 10.68 -8.02
N SER A 169 22.44 11.31 -8.27
CA SER A 169 21.52 11.81 -7.23
C SER A 169 21.18 10.72 -6.24
N HIS A 170 20.76 9.54 -6.71
CA HIS A 170 20.42 8.42 -5.82
C HIS A 170 21.59 8.03 -4.90
N LYS A 171 22.81 7.95 -5.44
CA LYS A 171 24.02 7.57 -4.67
C LYS A 171 24.36 8.57 -3.59
N GLU A 172 24.18 9.86 -3.86
CA GLU A 172 24.37 10.90 -2.86
C GLU A 172 23.24 10.88 -1.82
N TRP A 173 22.00 10.75 -2.24
CA TRP A 173 20.84 10.73 -1.36
C TRP A 173 20.80 9.50 -0.43
N ILE A 174 21.34 8.35 -0.85
CA ILE A 174 21.51 7.17 0.01
C ILE A 174 22.26 7.52 1.29
N LYS A 175 23.24 8.43 1.24
CA LYS A 175 23.99 8.85 2.43
C LYS A 175 23.08 9.55 3.45
N ASP A 176 22.14 10.37 2.99
CA ASP A 176 21.17 11.05 3.86
C ASP A 176 20.18 10.04 4.48
N ILE A 177 19.75 9.04 3.71
CA ILE A 177 18.88 7.96 4.20
C ILE A 177 19.57 7.18 5.33
N GLU A 178 20.82 6.78 5.13
CA GLU A 178 21.62 6.04 6.11
C GLU A 178 21.97 6.91 7.34
N ALA A 179 22.19 8.22 7.15
CA ALA A 179 22.41 9.17 8.23
C ALA A 179 21.14 9.42 9.05
N TYR A 180 19.98 9.53 8.40
CA TYR A 180 18.68 9.68 9.07
C TYR A 180 18.34 8.48 9.96
N LYS A 181 18.69 7.26 9.52
CA LYS A 181 18.47 6.03 10.27
C LYS A 181 19.77 5.23 10.47
N PRO A 182 20.60 5.61 11.45
CA PRO A 182 21.87 4.95 11.72
C PRO A 182 21.71 3.43 11.90
N GLY A 183 22.65 2.67 11.33
CA GLY A 183 22.62 1.20 11.35
C GLY A 183 21.78 0.56 10.25
N THR A 184 21.11 1.35 9.41
CA THR A 184 20.44 0.88 8.20
C THR A 184 21.38 1.04 7.02
N LYS A 185 21.42 0.05 6.13
CA LYS A 185 22.17 0.12 4.87
C LYS A 185 21.22 -0.14 3.71
N LEU A 186 21.24 0.72 2.70
CA LEU A 186 20.43 0.51 1.51
C LEU A 186 21.16 -0.44 0.56
N THR A 187 20.66 -1.67 0.44
CA THR A 187 21.32 -2.76 -0.30
C THR A 187 20.68 -3.06 -1.65
N TYR A 188 19.50 -2.52 -1.92
CA TYR A 188 18.75 -2.77 -3.15
C TYR A 188 19.01 -1.66 -4.20
N PRO A 189 18.86 -1.98 -5.50
CA PRO A 189 19.02 -0.98 -6.55
C PRO A 189 17.86 0.01 -6.60
N ILE A 190 18.18 1.23 -7.03
CA ILE A 190 17.23 2.28 -7.40
C ILE A 190 17.49 2.62 -8.88
N LEU A 191 16.48 2.37 -9.72
CA LEU A 191 16.48 2.68 -11.15
C LEU A 191 16.31 4.18 -11.37
N ALA A 192 17.06 4.72 -12.32
CA ALA A 192 16.98 6.11 -12.75
C ALA A 192 16.14 6.22 -14.04
N ASP A 193 15.06 7.01 -13.99
CA ASP A 193 14.17 7.27 -15.14
C ASP A 193 14.04 8.79 -15.42
N PRO A 194 15.14 9.49 -15.76
CA PRO A 194 15.11 10.93 -16.01
C PRO A 194 14.18 11.33 -17.16
N ASP A 195 13.98 10.44 -18.14
CA ASP A 195 13.10 10.63 -19.29
C ASP A 195 11.61 10.40 -18.95
N ARG A 196 11.33 9.85 -17.76
CA ARG A 196 9.98 9.55 -17.24
C ARG A 196 9.17 8.62 -18.14
N ASP A 197 9.86 7.77 -18.88
CA ASP A 197 9.21 6.82 -19.79
C ASP A 197 8.84 5.55 -19.02
N ALA A 198 9.76 5.05 -18.20
CA ALA A 198 9.52 3.83 -17.41
C ALA A 198 8.39 4.01 -16.40
N ILE A 199 8.34 5.13 -15.69
CA ILE A 199 7.29 5.47 -14.72
C ILE A 199 5.91 5.51 -15.39
N LYS A 200 5.81 5.99 -16.64
CA LYS A 200 4.55 5.97 -17.41
C LYS A 200 4.17 4.54 -17.81
N GLN A 201 5.11 3.77 -18.34
CA GLN A 201 4.85 2.39 -18.77
C GLN A 201 4.49 1.47 -17.59
N LEU A 202 5.05 1.75 -16.41
CA LEU A 202 4.75 1.06 -15.17
C LEU A 202 3.49 1.56 -14.48
N ASN A 203 2.79 2.57 -15.02
CA ASN A 203 1.59 3.16 -14.41
C ASN A 203 1.84 3.70 -12.97
N MET A 204 2.99 4.36 -12.78
CA MET A 204 3.45 4.89 -11.49
C MET A 204 3.44 6.42 -11.45
N VAL A 205 2.61 7.08 -12.24
CA VAL A 205 2.53 8.56 -12.32
C VAL A 205 1.54 9.10 -11.28
N ASP A 206 1.87 10.20 -10.62
CA ASP A 206 0.92 11.00 -9.84
C ASP A 206 0.32 12.10 -10.74
N PRO A 207 -1.01 12.10 -10.98
CA PRO A 207 -1.65 13.05 -11.89
C PRO A 207 -1.67 14.49 -11.34
N ASP A 208 -1.62 14.64 -10.01
CA ASP A 208 -1.79 15.92 -9.33
C ASP A 208 -0.44 16.57 -8.97
N GLU A 209 0.57 15.76 -8.69
CA GLU A 209 1.91 16.24 -8.33
C GLU A 209 2.78 16.50 -9.56
N LYS A 210 3.34 17.72 -9.64
CA LYS A 210 4.17 18.18 -10.76
C LYS A 210 5.44 18.83 -10.26
N ASP A 211 6.51 18.69 -11.02
CA ASP A 211 7.74 19.43 -10.78
C ASP A 211 7.62 20.92 -11.18
N ALA A 212 8.68 21.69 -10.95
CA ALA A 212 8.74 23.11 -11.33
C ALA A 212 8.58 23.37 -12.83
N LYS A 213 8.76 22.35 -13.68
CA LYS A 213 8.57 22.42 -15.14
C LYS A 213 7.15 22.01 -15.55
N GLY A 214 6.27 21.69 -14.60
CA GLY A 214 4.88 21.29 -14.82
C GLY A 214 4.73 19.83 -15.26
N VAL A 215 5.78 19.00 -15.09
CA VAL A 215 5.78 17.59 -15.49
C VAL A 215 5.41 16.71 -14.30
N ASN A 216 4.48 15.78 -14.50
CA ASN A 216 4.00 14.88 -13.46
C ASN A 216 5.12 14.05 -12.83
N LEU A 217 5.12 14.00 -11.49
CA LEU A 217 6.04 13.21 -10.68
C LEU A 217 5.57 11.76 -10.55
N PRO A 218 6.46 10.82 -10.18
CA PRO A 218 6.05 9.50 -9.73
C PRO A 218 5.14 9.57 -8.51
N SER A 219 4.13 8.70 -8.46
CA SER A 219 3.34 8.43 -7.25
C SER A 219 4.11 7.49 -6.31
N ARG A 220 3.55 7.17 -5.14
CA ARG A 220 4.10 6.15 -4.22
C ARG A 220 3.53 4.77 -4.56
N THR A 221 3.67 4.37 -5.82
CA THR A 221 3.16 3.10 -6.31
C THR A 221 4.13 1.96 -6.00
N LEU A 222 3.58 0.77 -5.76
CA LEU A 222 4.35 -0.45 -5.54
C LEU A 222 3.63 -1.60 -6.21
N HIS A 223 4.35 -2.35 -7.05
CA HIS A 223 3.90 -3.59 -7.66
C HIS A 223 4.67 -4.78 -7.06
N ILE A 224 3.95 -5.81 -6.65
CA ILE A 224 4.53 -7.11 -6.33
C ILE A 224 4.47 -7.95 -7.60
N VAL A 225 5.62 -8.25 -8.18
CA VAL A 225 5.80 -8.98 -9.43
C VAL A 225 6.24 -10.40 -9.13
N GLY A 226 5.56 -11.37 -9.71
CA GLY A 226 5.92 -12.78 -9.58
C GLY A 226 7.11 -13.20 -10.45
N PRO A 227 7.64 -14.42 -10.24
CA PRO A 227 8.72 -14.97 -11.08
C PRO A 227 8.30 -15.15 -12.55
N ASP A 228 7.00 -15.22 -12.82
CA ASP A 228 6.40 -15.21 -14.16
C ASP A 228 6.31 -13.81 -14.79
N LYS A 229 6.94 -12.79 -14.17
CA LYS A 229 6.96 -11.38 -14.60
C LYS A 229 5.60 -10.70 -14.57
N VAL A 230 4.62 -11.32 -13.93
CA VAL A 230 3.24 -10.82 -13.85
C VAL A 230 3.00 -10.08 -12.54
N VAL A 231 2.29 -8.96 -12.61
CA VAL A 231 1.83 -8.22 -11.43
C VAL A 231 0.82 -9.04 -10.64
N LYS A 232 1.14 -9.30 -9.37
CA LYS A 232 0.29 -10.06 -8.43
C LYS A 232 -0.54 -9.16 -7.54
N LEU A 233 0.00 -7.99 -7.19
CA LEU A 233 -0.65 -7.01 -6.33
C LEU A 233 -0.06 -5.63 -6.60
N SER A 234 -0.87 -4.59 -6.43
CA SER A 234 -0.41 -3.20 -6.50
C SER A 234 -0.97 -2.36 -5.36
N PHE A 235 -0.14 -1.47 -4.82
CA PHE A 235 -0.54 -0.39 -3.93
C PHE A 235 -0.30 0.94 -4.63
N LEU A 236 -1.30 1.81 -4.66
CA LEU A 236 -1.20 3.15 -5.25
C LEU A 236 -1.48 4.17 -4.15
N TYR A 237 -0.42 4.81 -3.66
CA TYR A 237 -0.49 5.85 -2.63
C TYR A 237 -0.16 7.20 -3.27
N PRO A 238 -0.89 8.28 -2.92
CA PRO A 238 -0.52 9.63 -3.35
C PRO A 238 0.76 10.07 -2.65
N ALA A 239 1.45 11.08 -3.18
CA ALA A 239 2.69 11.60 -2.59
C ALA A 239 2.54 12.03 -1.11
N CYS A 240 1.35 12.42 -0.66
CA CYS A 240 1.08 12.87 0.70
C CYS A 240 0.93 11.75 1.74
N THR A 241 0.79 10.47 1.31
CA THR A 241 0.53 9.36 2.23
C THR A 241 1.68 8.36 2.21
N GLY A 242 2.46 8.31 3.29
CA GLY A 242 3.51 7.31 3.46
C GLY A 242 2.94 5.87 3.51
N ARG A 243 3.66 4.93 2.90
CA ARG A 243 3.31 3.51 2.83
C ARG A 243 3.50 2.82 4.19
N ASN A 244 2.74 1.75 4.40
CA ASN A 244 2.86 0.88 5.57
C ASN A 244 3.62 -0.41 5.22
N MET A 245 4.82 -0.58 5.75
CA MET A 245 5.67 -1.75 5.44
C MET A 245 5.20 -3.06 6.03
N ASP A 246 4.49 -3.02 7.16
CA ASP A 246 3.89 -4.22 7.73
C ASP A 246 2.83 -4.79 6.80
N GLU A 247 2.05 -3.91 6.12
CA GLU A 247 1.05 -4.37 5.16
C GLU A 247 1.70 -4.93 3.90
N VAL A 248 2.80 -4.33 3.41
CA VAL A 248 3.55 -4.88 2.27
C VAL A 248 4.08 -6.27 2.60
N LEU A 249 4.69 -6.45 3.78
CA LEU A 249 5.18 -7.76 4.22
C LEU A 249 4.06 -8.79 4.38
N ARG A 250 2.95 -8.40 5.02
CA ARG A 250 1.76 -9.26 5.19
C ARG A 250 1.15 -9.67 3.85
N ALA A 251 1.11 -8.76 2.88
CA ALA A 251 0.63 -9.04 1.54
C ALA A 251 1.54 -10.01 0.78
N VAL A 252 2.87 -9.88 0.92
CA VAL A 252 3.83 -10.87 0.41
C VAL A 252 3.57 -12.24 1.02
N ASP A 253 3.41 -12.33 2.35
CA ASP A 253 3.12 -13.59 3.03
C ASP A 253 1.83 -14.25 2.52
N SER A 254 0.78 -13.44 2.31
CA SER A 254 -0.48 -13.91 1.73
C SER A 254 -0.30 -14.48 0.32
N LEU A 255 0.43 -13.78 -0.55
CA LEU A 255 0.69 -14.22 -1.93
C LEU A 255 1.49 -15.52 -1.97
N LEU A 256 2.51 -15.67 -1.11
CA LEU A 256 3.34 -16.87 -1.04
C LEU A 256 2.54 -18.08 -0.53
N VAL A 257 1.68 -17.87 0.49
CA VAL A 257 0.80 -18.92 1.00
C VAL A 257 -0.21 -19.36 -0.06
N ALA A 258 -0.85 -18.41 -0.75
CA ALA A 258 -1.82 -18.68 -1.81
C ALA A 258 -1.17 -19.31 -3.07
N ALA A 259 0.10 -19.03 -3.35
CA ALA A 259 0.84 -19.67 -4.43
C ALA A 259 1.16 -21.15 -4.13
N LYS A 260 1.43 -21.47 -2.86
CA LYS A 260 1.79 -22.83 -2.43
C LYS A 260 0.56 -23.73 -2.18
N HIS A 261 -0.54 -23.15 -1.71
CA HIS A 261 -1.74 -23.88 -1.31
C HIS A 261 -2.96 -23.32 -2.05
N LYS A 262 -3.93 -24.15 -2.43
CA LYS A 262 -5.21 -23.70 -3.04
C LYS A 262 -6.13 -23.02 -2.01
N VAL A 263 -5.66 -21.94 -1.40
CA VAL A 263 -6.29 -21.20 -0.29
C VAL A 263 -6.28 -19.70 -0.57
N ALA A 264 -7.08 -18.97 0.20
CA ALA A 264 -7.09 -17.52 0.25
C ALA A 264 -6.96 -17.04 1.70
N THR A 265 -6.27 -15.93 1.94
CA THR A 265 -6.17 -15.35 3.27
C THR A 265 -7.41 -14.49 3.56
N PRO A 266 -8.10 -14.64 4.70
CA PRO A 266 -9.27 -13.83 5.04
C PRO A 266 -8.91 -12.36 5.31
N ALA A 267 -9.94 -11.53 5.52
CA ALA A 267 -9.77 -10.13 5.87
C ALA A 267 -8.92 -9.96 7.14
N ASN A 268 -7.97 -9.02 7.11
CA ASN A 268 -7.04 -8.72 8.21
C ASN A 268 -6.14 -9.90 8.66
N TRP A 269 -6.01 -10.94 7.83
CA TRP A 269 -5.22 -12.13 8.13
C TRP A 269 -3.76 -11.79 8.44
N LYS A 270 -3.21 -12.44 9.46
CA LYS A 270 -1.78 -12.43 9.81
C LYS A 270 -1.16 -13.82 9.66
N PRO A 271 0.15 -13.91 9.39
CA PRO A 271 0.87 -15.18 9.38
C PRO A 271 0.59 -16.04 10.63
N GLY A 272 0.25 -17.31 10.42
CA GLY A 272 -0.12 -18.27 11.48
C GLY A 272 -1.62 -18.34 11.79
N GLU A 273 -2.44 -17.41 11.30
CA GLU A 273 -3.90 -17.49 11.40
C GLU A 273 -4.50 -18.42 10.34
N CYS A 274 -5.74 -18.85 10.55
CA CYS A 274 -6.45 -19.70 9.61
C CYS A 274 -6.64 -19.02 8.25
N VAL A 275 -6.48 -19.80 7.19
CA VAL A 275 -6.79 -19.44 5.80
C VAL A 275 -8.12 -20.04 5.37
N VAL A 276 -8.69 -19.54 4.29
CA VAL A 276 -9.93 -20.03 3.69
C VAL A 276 -9.61 -20.95 2.52
N ILE A 277 -10.20 -22.14 2.49
CA ILE A 277 -10.04 -23.08 1.37
C ILE A 277 -10.77 -22.53 0.14
N SER A 278 -10.12 -22.56 -1.02
CA SER A 278 -10.72 -22.06 -2.26
C SER A 278 -12.08 -22.74 -2.55
N PRO A 279 -13.11 -21.99 -3.00
CA PRO A 279 -14.43 -22.55 -3.28
C PRO A 279 -14.44 -23.68 -4.33
N GLY A 280 -13.43 -23.73 -5.20
CA GLY A 280 -13.32 -24.75 -6.24
C GLY A 280 -12.76 -26.10 -5.78
N VAL A 281 -12.32 -26.22 -4.52
CA VAL A 281 -11.77 -27.47 -3.97
C VAL A 281 -12.89 -28.30 -3.34
N SER A 282 -13.05 -29.57 -3.72
CA SER A 282 -14.08 -30.44 -3.10
C SER A 282 -13.75 -30.78 -1.65
N ASP A 283 -14.69 -31.33 -0.87
CA ASP A 283 -14.41 -31.73 0.52
C ASP A 283 -13.47 -32.94 0.60
N GLU A 284 -13.53 -33.85 -0.38
CA GLU A 284 -12.62 -34.99 -0.50
C GLU A 284 -11.20 -34.53 -0.83
N GLU A 285 -11.07 -33.57 -1.75
CA GLU A 285 -9.79 -32.95 -2.08
C GLU A 285 -9.23 -32.19 -0.88
N ALA A 286 -10.07 -31.40 -0.20
CA ALA A 286 -9.67 -30.65 0.99
C ALA A 286 -9.16 -31.57 2.11
N LYS A 287 -9.80 -32.72 2.37
CA LYS A 287 -9.33 -33.71 3.35
C LYS A 287 -7.96 -34.30 2.99
N LYS A 288 -7.67 -34.46 1.70
CA LYS A 288 -6.35 -34.93 1.22
C LYS A 288 -5.29 -33.83 1.31
N MET A 289 -5.64 -32.60 0.96
CA MET A 289 -4.72 -31.45 0.98
C MET A 289 -4.39 -30.98 2.40
N PHE A 290 -5.35 -31.11 3.32
CA PHE A 290 -5.26 -30.63 4.70
C PHE A 290 -5.54 -31.78 5.69
N PRO A 291 -4.60 -32.72 5.89
CA PRO A 291 -4.77 -33.88 6.78
C PRO A 291 -4.99 -33.50 8.26
N GLN A 292 -4.55 -32.32 8.68
CA GLN A 292 -4.84 -31.69 9.97
C GLN A 292 -6.33 -31.32 10.15
N GLY A 293 -7.12 -31.38 9.08
CA GLY A 293 -8.53 -31.05 9.05
C GLY A 293 -8.83 -29.59 8.68
N PHE A 294 -10.12 -29.32 8.52
CA PHE A 294 -10.66 -27.99 8.29
C PHE A 294 -12.04 -27.85 8.96
N GLN A 295 -12.43 -26.60 9.22
CA GLN A 295 -13.69 -26.26 9.86
C GLN A 295 -14.60 -25.54 8.87
N THR A 296 -15.82 -26.06 8.68
CA THR A 296 -16.85 -25.39 7.89
C THR A 296 -17.74 -24.57 8.81
N ALA A 297 -17.91 -23.28 8.53
CA ALA A 297 -18.81 -22.45 9.31
C ALA A 297 -20.28 -22.85 9.07
N ASP A 298 -21.08 -22.99 10.14
CA ASP A 298 -22.53 -23.15 10.01
C ASP A 298 -23.17 -21.79 9.72
N LEU A 299 -23.67 -21.63 8.51
CA LEU A 299 -24.25 -20.38 8.02
C LEU A 299 -25.75 -20.57 7.75
N PRO A 300 -26.56 -19.49 7.85
CA PRO A 300 -28.00 -19.56 7.59
C PRO A 300 -28.37 -20.10 6.20
N SER A 301 -27.50 -19.88 5.19
CA SER A 301 -27.70 -20.39 3.83
C SER A 301 -27.52 -21.91 3.69
N LYS A 302 -26.96 -22.57 4.70
CA LYS A 302 -26.59 -24.00 4.70
C LYS A 302 -25.62 -24.41 3.58
N LYS A 303 -24.96 -23.44 2.95
CA LYS A 303 -23.88 -23.67 1.98
C LYS A 303 -22.55 -23.84 2.70
N GLY A 304 -21.81 -24.90 2.40
CA GLY A 304 -20.50 -25.22 2.99
C GLY A 304 -19.29 -24.50 2.38
N TYR A 305 -19.46 -23.28 1.87
CA TYR A 305 -18.40 -22.59 1.13
C TYR A 305 -17.33 -21.95 2.05
N LEU A 306 -17.70 -21.61 3.28
CA LEU A 306 -16.81 -20.92 4.21
C LEU A 306 -16.06 -21.96 5.07
N ARG A 307 -14.92 -22.41 4.56
CA ARG A 307 -14.09 -23.46 5.16
C ARG A 307 -12.73 -22.91 5.55
N PHE A 308 -12.34 -23.12 6.80
CA PHE A 308 -11.09 -22.62 7.36
C PHE A 308 -10.12 -23.76 7.68
N THR A 309 -8.83 -23.57 7.41
CA THR A 309 -7.77 -24.48 7.79
C THR A 309 -6.49 -23.72 8.17
N LYS A 310 -5.55 -24.37 8.83
CA LYS A 310 -4.20 -23.82 9.10
C LYS A 310 -3.23 -24.41 8.09
N VAL A 311 -2.30 -23.59 7.59
CA VAL A 311 -1.27 -23.98 6.61
C VAL A 311 0.12 -23.54 7.07
#